data_AF-A0A8S0FIE3-F1
#
_entry.id   AF-A0A8S0FIE3-F1
#
_cell.length_a   1.000
_cell.length_b   1.000
_cell.length_c   1.000
_cell.angle_alpha   90.00
_cell.angle_beta   90.00
_cell.angle_gamma   90.00
#
_symmetry.space_group_name_H-M   'P 1'
#
loop_
_entity.id
_entity.type
_entity.pdbx_description
1 polymer ?
#
loop_
_entity_poly.entity_id
_entity_poly.type
_entity_poly.pdbx_seq_one_letter_code
_entity_poly.pdbx_strand_id
1 'polypeptide(L)'
;MIDGWNKKLDEVVQQTVAQSPVELKRAYGESASLGNLAADALLVAAGKNTQLALTNSGGIRNEIPAGAITMGGVISTFPFPNELVTMELMGKQLRSLMEHGASLSNGVLQVSKGLEMKYDSNRPVGQRVITLTLNGKPIEDATVYHIATQSFLADGWRWFYRLYRRESA
;
A
#
# COMPACT_ATOMS: atom_id res chain seq x y z
N MET A 1 -15.72 -30.57 11.31
CA MET A 1 -14.41 -29.96 11.63
C MET A 1 -14.42 -28.46 11.36
N ILE A 2 -14.81 -28.02 10.16
CA ILE A 2 -14.91 -26.59 9.79
C ILE A 2 -15.85 -25.82 10.74
N ASP A 3 -17.06 -26.33 10.96
CA ASP A 3 -18.06 -25.66 11.82
C ASP A 3 -17.58 -25.44 13.26
N GLY A 4 -16.73 -26.35 13.78
CA GLY A 4 -16.16 -26.24 15.12
C GLY A 4 -15.17 -25.08 15.24
N TRP A 5 -14.37 -24.83 14.18
CA TRP A 5 -13.45 -23.69 14.15
C TRP A 5 -14.17 -22.36 13.91
N ASN A 6 -15.20 -22.35 13.05
CA ASN A 6 -16.04 -21.17 12.84
C ASN A 6 -16.66 -20.73 14.18
N LYS A 7 -17.34 -21.65 14.87
CA LYS A 7 -17.95 -21.37 16.18
C LYS A 7 -16.95 -20.84 17.21
N LYS A 8 -15.69 -21.29 17.16
CA LYS A 8 -14.63 -20.83 18.07
C LYS A 8 -14.16 -19.40 17.78
N LEU A 9 -14.25 -18.95 16.54
CA LEU A 9 -13.79 -17.64 16.09
C LEU A 9 -14.94 -16.61 15.99
N ASP A 10 -16.19 -17.08 15.92
CA ASP A 10 -17.39 -16.26 15.68
C ASP A 10 -17.45 -15.02 16.56
N GLU A 11 -17.18 -15.14 17.86
CA GLU A 11 -17.21 -14.00 18.80
C GLU A 11 -16.33 -12.83 18.35
N VAL A 12 -15.15 -13.11 17.78
CA VAL A 12 -14.21 -12.09 17.33
C VAL A 12 -14.56 -11.62 15.92
N VAL A 13 -14.85 -12.55 15.00
CA VAL A 13 -14.96 -12.23 13.57
C VAL A 13 -16.30 -11.62 13.18
N GLN A 14 -17.37 -11.83 13.96
CA GLN A 14 -18.70 -11.30 13.69
C GLN A 14 -18.88 -9.82 14.06
N GLN A 15 -17.95 -9.26 14.86
CA GLN A 15 -18.03 -7.87 15.28
C GLN A 15 -18.07 -6.94 14.07
N THR A 16 -19.12 -6.14 13.96
CA THR A 16 -19.21 -5.08 12.94
C THR A 16 -18.30 -3.92 13.33
N VAL A 17 -17.45 -3.49 12.40
CA VAL A 17 -16.45 -2.44 12.61
C VAL A 17 -16.64 -1.23 11.70
N ALA A 18 -17.35 -1.40 10.58
CA ALA A 18 -17.64 -0.33 9.63
C ALA A 18 -18.86 -0.68 8.76
N GLN A 19 -19.17 0.20 7.81
CA GLN A 19 -20.16 -0.05 6.77
C GLN A 19 -19.70 0.57 5.45
N SER A 20 -20.10 -0.03 4.31
CA SER A 20 -19.87 0.53 2.97
C SER A 20 -21.14 0.51 2.13
N PRO A 21 -21.46 1.58 1.39
CA PRO A 21 -22.62 1.60 0.49
C PRO A 21 -22.43 0.74 -0.77
N VAL A 22 -21.19 0.36 -1.08
CA VAL A 22 -20.81 -0.42 -2.26
C VAL A 22 -19.77 -1.47 -1.91
N GLU A 23 -19.57 -2.45 -2.78
CA GLU A 23 -18.46 -3.39 -2.65
C GLU A 23 -17.11 -2.67 -2.79
N LEU A 24 -16.19 -2.95 -1.87
CA LEU A 24 -14.83 -2.45 -1.94
C LEU A 24 -13.95 -3.45 -2.70
N LYS A 25 -13.21 -2.93 -3.68
CA LYS A 25 -12.47 -3.73 -4.66
C LYS A 25 -10.97 -3.49 -4.53
N ARG A 26 -10.21 -4.46 -5.03
CA ARG A 26 -8.75 -4.40 -5.19
C ARG A 26 -8.39 -4.38 -6.67
N ALA A 27 -7.25 -3.79 -6.98
CA ALA A 27 -6.64 -3.84 -8.30
C ALA A 27 -5.14 -4.05 -8.15
N TYR A 28 -4.50 -4.56 -9.21
CA TYR A 28 -3.09 -4.93 -9.18
C TYR A 28 -2.19 -3.95 -9.96
N GLY A 29 -2.70 -3.37 -11.05
CA GLY A 29 -1.96 -2.41 -11.88
C GLY A 29 -2.35 -0.94 -11.66
N GLU A 30 -3.36 -0.68 -10.84
CA GLU A 30 -3.91 0.67 -10.62
C GLU A 30 -4.51 0.79 -9.22
N SER A 31 -4.95 2.00 -8.86
CA SER A 31 -5.66 2.25 -7.60
C SER A 31 -7.03 1.58 -7.59
N ALA A 32 -7.42 1.06 -6.43
CA ALA A 32 -8.78 0.62 -6.15
C ALA A 32 -9.20 1.00 -4.73
N SER A 33 -10.50 0.91 -4.42
CA SER A 33 -11.05 1.40 -3.15
C SER A 33 -10.41 0.79 -1.91
N LEU A 34 -10.08 -0.52 -1.91
CA LEU A 34 -9.38 -1.15 -0.79
C LEU A 34 -7.93 -0.71 -0.67
N GLY A 35 -7.25 -0.46 -1.79
CA GLY A 35 -5.87 0.01 -1.78
C GLY A 35 -5.76 1.43 -1.25
N ASN A 36 -6.65 2.31 -1.72
CA ASN A 36 -6.76 3.68 -1.20
C ASN A 36 -7.10 3.66 0.30
N LEU A 37 -8.09 2.86 0.71
CA LEU A 37 -8.48 2.71 2.12
C LEU A 37 -7.32 2.24 3.00
N ALA A 38 -6.58 1.22 2.56
CA ALA A 38 -5.48 0.66 3.34
C ALA A 38 -4.33 1.66 3.50
N ALA A 39 -3.97 2.38 2.43
CA ALA A 39 -2.94 3.40 2.50
C ALA A 39 -3.38 4.59 3.37
N ASP A 40 -4.62 5.05 3.24
CA ASP A 40 -5.16 6.11 4.10
C ASP A 40 -5.20 5.69 5.58
N ALA A 41 -5.57 4.43 5.88
CA ALA A 41 -5.56 3.91 7.23
C ALA A 41 -4.14 3.88 7.84
N LEU A 42 -3.13 3.46 7.07
CA LEU A 42 -1.73 3.52 7.50
C LEU A 42 -1.28 4.96 7.76
N LEU A 43 -1.66 5.90 6.90
CA LEU A 43 -1.33 7.32 7.07
C LEU A 43 -1.93 7.88 8.36
N VAL A 44 -3.21 7.59 8.62
CA VAL A 44 -3.90 8.01 9.85
C VAL A 44 -3.23 7.41 11.09
N ALA A 45 -2.89 6.12 11.05
CA ALA A 45 -2.26 5.42 12.17
C ALA A 45 -0.84 5.93 12.47
N ALA A 46 -0.08 6.35 11.44
CA ALA A 46 1.26 6.91 11.59
C ALA A 46 1.27 8.32 12.19
N GLY A 47 0.17 9.06 12.04
CA GLY A 47 -0.03 10.37 12.64
C GLY A 47 0.46 11.54 11.80
N LYS A 48 0.26 12.75 12.33
CA LYS A 48 0.33 14.04 11.60
C LYS A 48 1.69 14.43 11.00
N ASN A 49 2.77 13.80 11.43
CA ASN A 49 4.12 14.08 10.90
C ASN A 49 4.44 13.26 9.65
N THR A 50 3.60 12.27 9.31
CA THR A 50 3.72 11.46 8.10
C THR A 50 2.98 12.14 6.95
N GLN A 51 3.62 12.21 5.79
CA GLN A 51 3.13 12.96 4.63
C GLN A 51 2.38 12.10 3.62
N LEU A 52 2.70 10.81 3.54
CA LEU A 52 2.07 9.85 2.64
C LEU A 52 2.23 8.43 3.17
N ALA A 53 1.41 7.51 2.70
CA ALA A 53 1.55 6.09 2.99
C ALA A 53 1.48 5.23 1.73
N LEU A 54 2.19 4.11 1.78
CA LEU A 54 2.33 3.16 0.69
C LEU A 54 2.08 1.73 1.20
N THR A 55 1.31 0.96 0.44
CA THR A 55 1.14 -0.48 0.67
C THR A 55 1.14 -1.24 -0.66
N ASN A 56 1.41 -2.54 -0.63
CA ASN A 56 1.53 -3.36 -1.84
C ASN A 56 0.16 -3.93 -2.25
N SER A 57 -0.14 -3.88 -3.55
CA SER A 57 -1.39 -4.45 -4.09
C SER A 57 -1.54 -5.95 -3.76
N GLY A 58 -0.43 -6.71 -3.80
CA GLY A 58 -0.43 -8.13 -3.44
C GLY A 58 -0.79 -8.44 -1.98
N GLY A 59 -0.75 -7.45 -1.10
CA GLY A 59 -1.14 -7.58 0.32
C GLY A 59 -2.65 -7.63 0.53
N ILE A 60 -3.44 -7.25 -0.47
CA ILE A 60 -4.91 -7.14 -0.41
C ILE A 60 -5.52 -8.39 -1.06
N ARG A 61 -6.20 -9.21 -0.26
CA ARG A 61 -6.46 -10.61 -0.61
C ARG A 61 -7.89 -10.94 -0.98
N ASN A 62 -8.84 -10.09 -0.61
CA ASN A 62 -10.25 -10.31 -0.87
C ASN A 62 -11.01 -8.99 -1.01
N GLU A 63 -12.10 -9.00 -1.76
CA GLU A 63 -13.07 -7.92 -1.79
C GLU A 63 -13.82 -7.81 -0.44
N ILE A 64 -14.41 -6.65 -0.15
CA ILE A 64 -15.30 -6.46 1.02
C ILE A 64 -16.70 -6.15 0.48
N PRO A 65 -17.72 -6.97 0.79
CA PRO A 65 -19.09 -6.73 0.35
C PRO A 65 -19.66 -5.39 0.83
N ALA A 66 -20.67 -4.89 0.11
CA ALA A 66 -21.47 -3.77 0.58
C ALA A 66 -22.25 -4.14 1.86
N GLY A 67 -22.60 -3.14 2.67
CA GLY A 67 -23.32 -3.30 3.93
C GLY A 67 -22.39 -3.26 5.14
N ALA A 68 -22.76 -4.00 6.19
CA ALA A 68 -21.99 -4.09 7.43
C ALA A 68 -20.66 -4.84 7.20
N ILE A 69 -19.55 -4.20 7.58
CA ILE A 69 -18.21 -4.77 7.48
C ILE A 69 -17.83 -5.33 8.83
N THR A 70 -17.50 -6.63 8.85
CA THR A 70 -17.09 -7.32 10.07
C THR A 70 -15.57 -7.40 10.21
N MET A 71 -15.10 -7.64 11.43
CA MET A 71 -13.68 -7.90 11.72
C MET A 71 -13.14 -9.06 10.86
N GLY A 72 -13.92 -10.13 10.68
CA GLY A 72 -13.56 -11.26 9.83
C GLY A 72 -13.37 -10.87 8.36
N GLY A 73 -14.21 -9.96 7.85
CA GLY A 73 -14.06 -9.39 6.52
C GLY A 73 -12.75 -8.61 6.36
N VAL A 74 -12.44 -7.74 7.34
CA VAL A 74 -11.19 -6.98 7.36
C VAL A 74 -9.97 -7.90 7.40
N ILE A 75 -9.96 -8.91 8.29
CA ILE A 75 -8.87 -9.88 8.40
C ILE A 75 -8.71 -10.69 7.10
N SER A 76 -9.82 -11.13 6.50
CA SER A 76 -9.76 -11.88 5.23
C SER A 76 -9.17 -11.07 4.09
N THR A 77 -9.42 -9.76 4.07
CA THR A 77 -8.85 -8.83 3.10
C THR A 77 -7.39 -8.48 3.40
N PHE A 78 -7.01 -8.33 4.67
CA PHE A 78 -5.67 -7.95 5.13
C PHE A 78 -5.09 -8.99 6.12
N PRO A 79 -4.75 -10.21 5.68
CA PRO A 79 -4.51 -11.34 6.58
C PRO A 79 -3.09 -11.43 7.13
N PHE A 80 -2.19 -10.52 6.73
CA PHE A 80 -0.78 -10.61 7.07
C PHE A 80 -0.48 -9.92 8.40
N PRO A 81 0.41 -10.47 9.22
CA PRO A 81 0.89 -9.84 10.44
C PRO A 81 1.94 -8.75 10.12
N ASN A 82 1.64 -7.88 9.15
CA ASN A 82 2.53 -6.79 8.78
C ASN A 82 2.33 -5.61 9.74
N GLU A 83 3.40 -5.17 10.37
CA GLU A 83 3.37 -4.08 11.36
C GLU A 83 3.51 -2.72 10.67
N LEU A 84 2.92 -1.67 11.25
CA LEU A 84 3.09 -0.30 10.79
C LEU A 84 4.56 0.13 10.96
N VAL A 85 5.14 0.70 9.90
CA VAL A 85 6.51 1.25 9.91
C VAL A 85 6.50 2.66 9.33
N THR A 86 7.14 3.59 10.03
CA THR A 86 7.44 4.94 9.51
C THR A 86 8.92 5.06 9.15
N MET A 87 9.23 5.81 8.11
CA MET A 87 10.61 6.09 7.69
C MET A 87 10.70 7.35 6.84
N GLU A 88 11.94 7.78 6.59
CA GLU A 88 12.27 8.86 5.68
C GLU A 88 12.81 8.30 4.35
N LEU A 89 12.30 8.82 3.24
CA LEU A 89 12.81 8.52 1.90
C LEU A 89 13.08 9.81 1.14
N MET A 90 14.19 9.89 0.43
CA MET A 90 14.40 10.93 -0.58
C MET A 90 13.43 10.74 -1.75
N GLY A 91 13.03 11.82 -2.42
CA GLY A 91 12.14 11.74 -3.58
C GLY A 91 12.66 10.84 -4.69
N LYS A 92 13.99 10.75 -4.89
CA LYS A 92 14.59 9.81 -5.85
C LYS A 92 14.34 8.35 -5.46
N GLN A 93 14.36 8.04 -4.17
CA GLN A 93 14.06 6.70 -3.66
C GLN A 93 12.59 6.40 -3.89
N LEU A 94 11.71 7.33 -3.51
CA LEU A 94 10.27 7.20 -3.75
C LEU A 94 9.96 6.96 -5.24
N ARG A 95 10.58 7.73 -6.15
CA ARG A 95 10.44 7.55 -7.60
C ARG A 95 10.89 6.17 -8.06
N SER A 96 12.01 5.67 -7.54
CA SER A 96 12.50 4.31 -7.83
C SER A 96 11.51 3.23 -7.39
N LEU A 97 10.84 3.39 -6.24
CA LEU A 97 9.77 2.46 -5.82
C LEU A 97 8.56 2.51 -6.75
N MET A 98 8.19 3.70 -7.22
CA MET A 98 7.08 3.86 -8.16
C MET A 98 7.39 3.25 -9.52
N GLU A 99 8.64 3.39 -10.01
CA GLU A 99 9.11 2.70 -11.22
C GLU A 99 9.09 1.19 -11.06
N HIS A 100 9.52 0.68 -9.89
CA HIS A 100 9.43 -0.76 -9.60
C HIS A 100 7.98 -1.25 -9.63
N GLY A 101 7.04 -0.52 -9.01
CA GLY A 101 5.62 -0.84 -9.09
C GLY A 101 5.08 -0.78 -10.53
N ALA A 102 5.47 0.24 -11.30
CA ALA A 102 5.10 0.41 -12.71
C ALA A 102 5.71 -0.66 -13.63
N SER A 103 6.72 -1.41 -13.18
CA SER A 103 7.21 -2.60 -13.90
C SER A 103 6.15 -3.71 -13.98
N LEU A 104 5.17 -3.70 -13.07
CA LEU A 104 4.09 -4.69 -12.90
C LEU A 104 4.55 -6.09 -12.49
N SER A 105 5.83 -6.30 -12.16
CA SER A 105 6.32 -7.60 -11.65
C SER A 105 5.61 -8.03 -10.35
N ASN A 106 5.26 -7.05 -9.51
CA ASN A 106 4.64 -7.27 -8.19
C ASN A 106 3.38 -6.40 -7.99
N GLY A 107 2.84 -5.86 -9.09
CA GLY A 107 1.79 -4.86 -9.08
C GLY A 107 2.27 -3.47 -8.65
N VAL A 108 1.43 -2.47 -8.84
CA VAL A 108 1.73 -1.11 -8.37
C VAL A 108 1.61 -1.04 -6.84
N LEU A 109 2.22 0.00 -6.26
CA LEU A 109 1.94 0.39 -4.89
C LEU A 109 0.58 1.10 -4.83
N GLN A 110 -0.21 0.75 -3.84
CA GLN A 110 -1.40 1.51 -3.45
C GLN A 110 -0.96 2.67 -2.56
N VAL A 111 -1.58 3.83 -2.76
CA VAL A 111 -1.09 5.12 -2.23
C VAL A 111 -2.18 5.84 -1.46
N SER A 112 -1.78 6.60 -0.45
CA SER A 112 -2.71 7.44 0.32
C SER A 112 -3.15 8.66 -0.49
N LYS A 113 -4.27 9.25 -0.08
CA LYS A 113 -4.79 10.51 -0.63
C LYS A 113 -3.70 11.58 -0.69
N GLY A 114 -3.68 12.30 -1.81
CA GLY A 114 -2.74 13.39 -2.07
C GLY A 114 -1.53 12.97 -2.92
N LEU A 115 -1.15 11.68 -2.91
CA LEU A 115 -0.13 11.19 -3.83
C LEU A 115 -0.80 10.76 -5.15
N GLU A 116 -0.39 11.37 -6.26
CA GLU A 116 -0.84 11.01 -7.61
C GLU A 116 0.35 10.54 -8.43
N MET A 117 0.21 9.35 -9.02
CA MET A 117 1.19 8.76 -9.93
C MET A 117 0.51 8.34 -11.22
N LYS A 118 1.12 8.67 -12.36
CA LYS A 118 0.72 8.16 -13.68
C LYS A 118 1.91 7.48 -14.30
N TYR A 119 1.68 6.32 -14.91
CA TYR A 119 2.70 5.56 -15.61
C TYR A 119 2.20 5.10 -16.98
N ASP A 120 3.13 4.79 -17.88
CA ASP A 120 2.87 4.20 -19.19
C ASP A 120 3.59 2.85 -19.29
N SER A 121 2.82 1.76 -19.32
CA SER A 121 3.35 0.39 -19.38
C SER A 121 4.05 0.07 -20.71
N ASN A 122 3.84 0.86 -21.77
CA ASN A 122 4.49 0.65 -23.06
C ASN A 122 5.93 1.16 -23.07
N ARG A 123 6.32 1.94 -22.07
CA ARG A 123 7.71 2.40 -21.92
C ARG A 123 8.60 1.30 -21.33
N PRO A 124 9.92 1.35 -21.61
CA PRO A 124 10.89 0.46 -20.98
C PRO A 124 10.77 0.48 -19.45
N VAL A 125 10.94 -0.68 -18.83
CA VAL A 125 10.97 -0.79 -17.36
C VAL A 125 12.03 0.15 -16.79
N GLY A 126 11.68 0.90 -15.74
CA GLY A 126 12.52 1.93 -15.14
C GLY A 126 12.36 3.33 -15.77
N GLN A 127 11.52 3.47 -16.80
CA GLN A 127 11.17 4.75 -17.45
C GLN A 127 9.65 4.89 -17.64
N ARG A 128 8.86 4.21 -16.82
CA ARG A 128 7.40 4.13 -16.98
C ARG A 128 6.67 5.25 -16.25
N VAL A 129 7.21 5.81 -15.17
CA VAL A 129 6.56 6.88 -14.41
C VAL A 129 6.61 8.17 -15.21
N ILE A 130 5.44 8.71 -15.54
CA ILE A 130 5.28 9.97 -16.30
C ILE A 130 5.16 11.15 -15.34
N THR A 131 4.32 11.02 -14.31
CA THR A 131 4.12 12.04 -13.29
C THR A 131 4.09 11.42 -11.91
N LEU A 132 4.68 12.12 -10.95
CA LEU A 132 4.61 11.76 -9.54
C LEU A 132 4.52 13.05 -8.72
N THR A 133 3.38 13.26 -8.07
CA THR A 133 3.08 14.48 -7.32
C THR A 133 2.49 14.15 -5.95
N LEU A 134 2.79 14.99 -4.96
CA LEU A 134 2.20 14.96 -3.62
C LEU A 134 1.51 16.30 -3.37
N ASN A 135 0.21 16.27 -3.12
CA ASN A 135 -0.64 17.46 -2.93
C ASN A 135 -0.49 18.48 -4.09
N GLY A 136 -0.43 17.96 -5.32
CA GLY A 136 -0.27 18.75 -6.55
C GLY A 136 1.15 19.25 -6.82
N LYS A 137 2.12 19.02 -5.92
CA LYS A 137 3.52 19.41 -6.12
C LYS A 137 4.34 18.21 -6.61
N PRO A 138 5.18 18.35 -7.65
CA PRO A 138 6.08 17.28 -8.07
C PRO A 138 6.95 16.77 -6.93
N ILE A 139 7.19 15.45 -6.90
CA ILE A 139 8.19 14.86 -6.01
C ILE A 139 9.58 15.27 -6.49
N GLU A 140 10.33 15.90 -5.60
CA GLU A 140 11.68 16.39 -5.86
C GLU A 140 12.73 15.41 -5.33
N ASP A 141 13.72 15.09 -6.16
CA ASP A 141 14.64 13.99 -5.91
C ASP A 141 15.47 14.12 -4.62
N ALA A 142 15.84 15.35 -4.25
CA ALA A 142 16.65 15.66 -3.07
C ALA A 142 15.83 15.89 -1.79
N THR A 143 14.51 16.04 -1.91
CA THR A 143 13.63 16.32 -0.77
C THR A 143 13.35 15.04 0.01
N VAL A 144 13.40 15.12 1.34
CA VAL A 144 13.08 14.00 2.23
C VAL A 144 11.58 14.02 2.55
N TYR A 145 10.95 12.87 2.39
CA TYR A 145 9.53 12.64 2.67
C TYR A 145 9.40 11.65 3.83
N HIS A 146 8.56 11.99 4.81
CA HIS A 146 8.18 11.10 5.90
C HIS A 146 7.02 10.24 5.45
N ILE A 147 7.24 8.93 5.37
CA ILE A 147 6.29 7.98 4.80
C ILE A 147 5.89 6.93 5.83
N ALA A 148 4.69 6.38 5.69
CA ALA A 148 4.26 5.18 6.36
C ALA A 148 4.14 4.01 5.39
N THR A 149 4.47 2.82 5.86
CA THR A 149 4.25 1.57 5.15
C THR A 149 4.10 0.45 6.18
N GLN A 150 4.27 -0.78 5.75
CA GLN A 150 4.23 -1.95 6.60
C GLN A 150 5.53 -2.78 6.51
N SER A 151 5.81 -3.60 7.52
CA SER A 151 7.10 -4.29 7.73
C SER A 151 7.61 -5.09 6.53
N PHE A 152 6.76 -5.83 5.82
CA PHE A 152 7.13 -6.58 4.61
C PHE A 152 7.72 -5.67 3.53
N LEU A 153 7.12 -4.50 3.28
CA LEU A 153 7.66 -3.53 2.32
C LEU A 153 8.91 -2.84 2.85
N ALA A 154 8.90 -2.44 4.12
CA ALA A 154 10.03 -1.77 4.77
C ALA A 154 11.31 -2.60 4.67
N ASP A 155 11.23 -3.90 4.97
CA ASP A 155 12.37 -4.81 4.88
C ASP A 155 12.79 -5.02 3.42
N GLY A 156 11.83 -5.23 2.52
CA GLY A 156 12.09 -5.34 1.08
C GLY A 156 12.85 -4.13 0.51
N TRP A 157 12.47 -2.92 0.89
CA TRP A 157 13.13 -1.69 0.44
C TRP A 157 14.52 -1.52 1.04
N ARG A 158 14.73 -1.88 2.31
CA ARG A 158 16.07 -1.91 2.91
C ARG A 158 17.01 -2.82 2.13
N TRP A 159 16.55 -4.00 1.73
CA TRP A 159 17.30 -4.91 0.87
C TRP A 159 17.56 -4.34 -0.52
N PHE A 160 16.52 -3.82 -1.17
CA PHE A 160 16.60 -3.21 -2.49
C PHE A 160 17.67 -2.09 -2.55
N TYR A 161 17.65 -1.15 -1.60
CA TYR A 161 18.62 -0.05 -1.58
C TYR A 161 20.02 -0.48 -1.11
N ARG A 162 20.14 -1.56 -0.34
CA ARG A 162 21.45 -2.10 0.04
C ARG A 162 22.19 -2.69 -1.16
N LEU A 163 21.48 -3.36 -2.08
CA LEU A 163 22.07 -3.92 -3.30
C LEU A 163 22.54 -2.82 -4.25
N TYR A 164 21.73 -1.78 -4.45
CA TYR A 164 22.11 -0.63 -5.27
C TYR A 164 23.38 0.09 -4.78
N ARG A 165 23.65 0.07 -3.47
CA ARG A 165 24.89 0.63 -2.89
C ARG A 165 26.15 -0.19 -3.21
N ARG A 166 26.01 -1.46 -3.60
CA ARG A 166 27.15 -2.33 -3.95
C ARG A 166 27.50 -2.32 -5.44
N GLU A 167 26.58 -1.93 -6.31
CA GLU A 167 26.82 -1.84 -7.77
C GLU A 167 27.38 -0.47 -8.20
N SER A 168 27.43 0.51 -7.28
CA SER A 168 27.94 1.86 -7.53
C SER A 168 29.30 2.13 -6.84
N ALA A 169 29.99 1.09 -6.38
CA ALA A 169 31.27 1.16 -5.67
C ALA A 169 32.37 0.39 -6.43
#